data_AF-A0A7V0IFL6-F1
#
_entry.id   AF-A0A7V0IFL6-F1
#
_cell.length_a   1.000
_cell.length_b   1.000
_cell.length_c   1.000
_cell.angle_alpha   90.00
_cell.angle_beta   90.00
_cell.angle_gamma   90.00
#
_symmetry.space_group_name_H-M   'P 1'
#
loop_
_entity.id
_entity.type
_entity.pdbx_description
1 polymer ?
#
loop_
_entity_poly.entity_id
_entity_poly.type
_entity_poly.pdbx_seq_one_letter_code
_entity_poly.pdbx_strand_id
1 'polypeptide(L)'
;MTRCVRKSLAAALLWIAWAAIVFSQPLDPLEIPLGGADYFTDDNPEGVLRNPAELSQFTRSWICASHRQIFWGLGEPLRSSGIEGIYSYFRRGVGISFTSQSLPIESRWKLALSYAQKISSDATAQQATNREGLFLGATAEILSHSYDVNPAALADPQDPLFASKNGKSAVNLSLGAALRKPNLLLYGGIYNLLMPNLAIGEQKDALPIAIQLGAVKRVKKFLV
;
A
#
# COMPACT_ATOMS: atom_id res chain seq x y z
N MET A 1 -3.37 16.30 -3.42
CA MET A 1 -4.09 16.36 -4.71
C MET A 1 -3.65 15.15 -5.51
N THR A 2 -4.49 14.11 -5.61
CA THR A 2 -4.17 12.88 -6.34
C THR A 2 -4.51 13.10 -7.82
N ARG A 3 -3.55 12.96 -8.73
CA ARG A 3 -3.81 13.07 -10.18
C ARG A 3 -3.44 11.74 -10.83
N CYS A 4 -4.45 10.93 -11.12
CA CYS A 4 -4.31 9.75 -11.97
C CYS A 4 -4.57 10.19 -13.42
N VAL A 5 -3.59 10.08 -14.31
CA VAL A 5 -3.75 10.49 -15.72
C VAL A 5 -4.49 9.38 -16.48
N ARG A 6 -5.79 9.60 -16.71
CA ARG A 6 -6.64 8.75 -17.54
C ARG A 6 -6.55 9.22 -19.01
N LYS A 7 -6.11 8.34 -19.92
CA LYS A 7 -6.54 8.43 -21.33
C LYS A 7 -7.71 7.48 -21.52
N SER A 8 -8.91 7.92 -21.15
CA SER A 8 -10.17 7.33 -21.64
C SER A 8 -11.26 8.39 -21.62
N LEU A 9 -11.80 8.68 -22.80
CA LEU A 9 -12.99 9.48 -23.01
C LEU A 9 -14.19 8.86 -22.27
N ALA A 10 -15.01 9.74 -21.69
CA ALA A 10 -16.36 9.53 -21.15
C ALA A 10 -16.53 8.63 -19.92
N ALA A 11 -17.08 9.18 -18.83
CA ALA A 11 -18.30 8.67 -18.19
C ALA A 11 -18.64 9.47 -16.92
N ALA A 12 -19.95 9.63 -16.71
CA ALA A 12 -20.63 10.43 -15.70
C ALA A 12 -20.37 9.99 -14.25
N LEU A 13 -20.47 10.96 -13.33
CA LEU A 13 -20.43 10.79 -11.88
C LEU A 13 -21.55 9.85 -11.41
N LEU A 14 -21.18 8.73 -10.82
CA LEU A 14 -22.06 7.79 -10.12
C LEU A 14 -21.48 7.52 -8.74
N TRP A 15 -22.11 8.11 -7.70
CA TRP A 15 -21.72 7.89 -6.31
C TRP A 15 -22.26 6.55 -5.80
N ILE A 16 -21.35 5.66 -5.40
CA ILE A 16 -21.62 4.35 -4.76
C ILE A 16 -21.34 4.50 -3.26
N ALA A 17 -22.23 3.98 -2.41
CA ALA A 17 -22.04 3.94 -0.95
C ALA A 17 -21.47 2.57 -0.53
N TRP A 18 -20.49 2.58 0.38
CA TRP A 18 -19.78 1.39 0.87
C TRP A 18 -19.74 1.36 2.40
N ALA A 19 -19.63 0.17 2.98
CA ALA A 19 -19.33 -0.03 4.39
C ALA A 19 -18.15 -1.02 4.48
N ALA A 20 -17.05 -0.64 5.13
CA ALA A 20 -16.04 -1.59 5.59
C ALA A 20 -15.67 -1.34 7.04
N ILE A 21 -15.37 -2.43 7.74
CA ILE A 21 -14.94 -2.45 9.13
C ILE A 21 -13.45 -2.76 9.12
N VAL A 22 -12.63 -1.85 9.63
CA VAL A 22 -11.17 -2.00 9.73
C VAL A 22 -10.80 -1.90 11.21
N PHE A 23 -10.20 -2.94 11.77
CA PHE A 23 -9.56 -2.89 13.09
C PHE A 23 -8.08 -2.49 12.88
N SER A 24 -7.66 -1.30 13.33
CA SER A 24 -6.26 -0.87 13.19
C SER A 24 -5.73 -0.09 14.40
N GLN A 25 -4.47 -0.37 14.76
CA GLN A 25 -3.62 0.38 15.71
C GLN A 25 -3.09 1.69 15.06
N PRO A 26 -2.40 2.60 15.79
CA PRO A 26 -1.95 3.90 15.28
C PRO A 26 -1.20 3.77 13.95
N LEU A 27 -1.63 4.54 12.94
CA LEU A 27 -1.23 4.37 11.54
C LEU A 27 0.10 5.05 11.21
N ASP A 28 1.12 4.27 10.85
CA ASP A 28 2.12 4.69 9.86
C ASP A 28 1.91 3.88 8.56
N PRO A 29 1.41 4.50 7.47
CA PRO A 29 1.15 3.82 6.20
C PRO A 29 2.40 3.26 5.49
N LEU A 30 3.61 3.65 5.93
CA LEU A 30 4.86 3.05 5.44
C LEU A 30 5.21 1.75 6.17
N GLU A 31 5.01 1.69 7.48
CA GLU A 31 5.32 0.54 8.35
C GLU A 31 4.17 -0.47 8.42
N ILE A 32 2.94 0.02 8.30
CA ILE A 32 1.70 -0.73 8.40
C ILE A 32 0.74 -0.16 7.32
N PRO A 33 0.52 -0.85 6.18
CA PRO A 33 -0.34 -0.37 5.09
C PRO A 33 -1.85 -0.48 5.44
N LEU A 34 -2.25 -0.09 6.65
CA LEU A 34 -3.65 -0.01 7.08
C LEU A 34 -4.18 1.40 6.78
N GLY A 35 -5.36 1.54 6.19
CA GLY A 35 -6.02 2.85 6.08
C GLY A 35 -7.35 2.88 5.34
N GLY A 36 -8.48 2.71 6.01
CA GLY A 36 -9.80 3.00 5.45
C GLY A 36 -10.35 2.00 4.42
N ALA A 37 -11.68 1.84 4.48
CA ALA A 37 -12.51 1.00 3.62
C ALA A 37 -12.38 1.28 2.12
N ASP A 38 -12.13 2.55 1.77
CA ASP A 38 -12.42 3.10 0.44
C ASP A 38 -11.47 2.62 -0.66
N TYR A 39 -10.27 2.14 -0.30
CA TYR A 39 -9.25 1.71 -1.26
C TYR A 39 -9.48 0.32 -1.86
N PHE A 40 -10.45 -0.44 -1.32
CA PHE A 40 -10.69 -1.85 -1.69
C PHE A 40 -11.89 -2.04 -2.63
N THR A 41 -12.57 -0.94 -2.99
CA THR A 41 -13.89 -0.97 -3.65
C THR A 41 -13.94 -0.34 -5.04
N ASP A 42 -12.92 0.44 -5.41
CA ASP A 42 -12.94 1.19 -6.65
C ASP A 42 -12.25 0.41 -7.79
N ASP A 43 -12.89 0.39 -8.96
CA ASP A 43 -12.32 -0.18 -10.19
C ASP A 43 -11.13 0.66 -10.68
N ASN A 44 -10.90 1.84 -10.07
CA ASN A 44 -9.68 2.64 -10.16
C ASN A 44 -9.01 2.71 -8.78
N PRO A 45 -7.77 2.23 -8.63
CA PRO A 45 -7.05 2.38 -7.37
C PRO A 45 -6.61 3.84 -7.20
N GLU A 46 -7.20 4.53 -6.22
CA GLU A 46 -6.75 5.86 -5.77
C GLU A 46 -5.47 5.81 -4.91
N GLY A 47 -4.63 4.79 -5.12
CA GLY A 47 -3.28 4.70 -4.58
C GLY A 47 -3.03 3.50 -3.66
N VAL A 48 -1.77 3.06 -3.71
CA VAL A 48 -1.06 2.06 -2.90
C VAL A 48 -1.76 0.72 -2.84
N LEU A 49 -1.29 -0.24 -3.65
CA LEU A 49 -1.60 -1.65 -3.51
C LEU A 49 -1.23 -2.15 -2.10
N ARG A 50 -2.25 -2.53 -1.33
CA ARG A 50 -2.08 -3.00 0.05
C ARG A 50 -1.97 -4.50 0.14
N ASN A 51 -2.75 -5.22 -0.65
CA ASN A 51 -2.67 -6.66 -0.74
C ASN A 51 -2.13 -7.05 -2.13
N PRO A 52 -0.95 -7.71 -2.21
CA PRO A 52 -0.42 -8.11 -3.50
C PRO A 52 -1.39 -8.98 -4.30
N ALA A 53 -2.19 -9.84 -3.66
CA ALA A 53 -3.16 -10.71 -4.35
C ALA A 53 -4.21 -9.96 -5.17
N GLU A 54 -4.44 -8.67 -4.90
CA GLU A 54 -5.42 -7.85 -5.62
C GLU A 54 -4.92 -7.41 -7.00
N LEU A 55 -3.60 -7.42 -7.28
CA LEU A 55 -3.02 -7.05 -8.58
C LEU A 55 -3.67 -7.77 -9.75
N SER A 56 -3.87 -9.08 -9.60
CA SER A 56 -4.42 -9.95 -10.64
C SER A 56 -5.95 -9.85 -10.78
N GLN A 57 -6.62 -9.08 -9.92
CA GLN A 57 -8.05 -8.79 -10.02
C GLN A 57 -8.34 -7.63 -10.95
N PHE A 58 -7.36 -6.76 -11.19
CA PHE A 58 -7.53 -5.66 -12.15
C PHE A 58 -7.57 -6.21 -13.58
N THR A 59 -8.48 -5.65 -14.38
CA THR A 59 -8.61 -5.99 -15.80
C THR A 59 -7.71 -5.13 -16.69
N ARG A 60 -7.08 -4.09 -16.13
CA ARG A 60 -6.29 -3.09 -16.84
C ARG A 60 -5.03 -2.72 -16.06
N SER A 61 -3.98 -2.39 -16.80
CA SER A 61 -2.74 -1.80 -16.27
C SER A 61 -2.91 -0.30 -16.05
N TRP A 62 -2.18 0.27 -15.09
CA TRP A 62 -2.28 1.69 -14.74
C TRP A 62 -1.00 2.19 -14.08
N ILE A 63 -0.83 3.51 -14.07
CA ILE A 63 0.21 4.21 -13.33
C ILE A 63 -0.46 5.34 -12.54
N CYS A 64 -0.15 5.44 -11.26
CA CYS A 64 -0.66 6.46 -10.37
C CYS A 64 0.50 7.21 -9.72
N ALA A 65 0.35 8.52 -9.55
CA ALA A 65 1.22 9.33 -8.72
C ALA A 65 0.36 10.07 -7.70
N SER A 66 0.82 10.08 -6.46
CA SER A 66 0.16 10.75 -5.35
C SER A 66 1.12 11.67 -4.62
N HIS A 67 0.59 12.80 -4.19
CA HIS A 67 1.28 13.70 -3.27
C HIS A 67 0.26 14.25 -2.28
N ARG A 68 0.59 14.10 -1.01
CA ARG A 68 -0.21 14.58 0.12
C ARG A 68 0.68 15.31 1.10
N GLN A 69 0.13 16.37 1.64
CA GLN A 69 0.70 17.12 2.74
C GLN A 69 -0.25 16.95 3.92
N ILE A 70 0.23 16.36 5.01
CA ILE A 70 -0.55 16.09 6.22
C ILE A 70 -0.17 17.15 7.25
N PHE A 71 -1.13 18.00 7.60
CA PHE A 71 -0.98 19.02 8.63
C PHE A 71 -1.49 18.46 9.95
N TRP A 72 -0.64 18.40 10.97
CA TRP A 72 -1.00 17.90 12.32
C TRP A 72 -1.20 19.03 13.34
N GLY A 73 -1.20 20.30 12.93
CA GLY A 73 -1.34 21.47 13.81
C GLY A 73 -0.23 22.50 13.60
N LEU A 74 0.30 23.05 14.70
CA LEU A 74 1.47 23.94 14.70
C LEU A 74 2.73 23.11 14.47
N GLY A 75 3.42 23.34 13.35
CA GLY A 75 4.66 22.66 13.01
C GLY A 75 4.89 22.59 11.51
N GLU A 76 6.05 22.04 11.14
CA GLU A 76 6.35 21.76 9.74
C GLU A 76 5.48 20.59 9.22
N PRO A 77 5.01 20.68 7.97
CA PRO A 77 4.08 19.71 7.42
C PRO A 77 4.76 18.39 7.08
N LEU A 78 4.09 17.28 7.37
CA LEU A 78 4.50 15.96 6.89
C LEU A 78 4.15 15.85 5.41
N ARG A 79 5.14 15.51 4.57
CA ARG A 79 4.95 15.32 3.13
C ARG A 79 5.05 13.84 2.81
N SER A 80 4.12 13.35 2.01
CA SER A 80 4.15 11.97 1.52
C SER A 80 3.87 11.98 0.02
N SER A 81 4.74 11.32 -0.73
CA SER A 81 4.70 11.21 -2.18
C SER A 81 4.79 9.74 -2.55
N GLY A 82 4.16 9.35 -3.65
CA GLY A 82 4.30 8.00 -4.16
C GLY A 82 4.04 7.91 -5.65
N ILE A 83 4.67 6.94 -6.28
CA ILE A 83 4.43 6.54 -7.66
C ILE A 83 4.23 5.04 -7.66
N GLU A 84 3.25 4.57 -8.40
CA GLU A 84 2.92 3.17 -8.49
C GLU A 84 2.55 2.84 -9.93
N GLY A 85 3.09 1.72 -10.43
CA GLY A 85 2.78 1.17 -11.73
C GLY A 85 2.36 -0.28 -11.60
N ILE A 86 1.20 -0.61 -12.15
CA ILE A 86 0.66 -1.97 -12.13
C ILE A 86 0.43 -2.42 -13.55
N TYR A 87 0.94 -3.61 -13.85
CA TYR A 87 0.73 -4.32 -15.09
C TYR A 87 -0.06 -5.60 -14.80
N SER A 88 -1.31 -5.64 -15.28
CA SER A 88 -2.20 -6.79 -15.10
C SER A 88 -2.45 -7.46 -16.43
N TYR A 89 -2.22 -8.77 -16.48
CA TYR A 89 -2.47 -9.61 -17.65
C TYR A 89 -3.30 -10.84 -17.25
N PHE A 90 -3.69 -11.69 -18.20
CA PHE A 90 -4.65 -12.75 -17.91
C PHE A 90 -4.20 -13.65 -16.75
N ARG A 91 -4.96 -13.61 -15.64
CA ARG A 91 -4.74 -14.34 -14.37
C ARG A 91 -3.51 -13.93 -13.56
N ARG A 92 -2.76 -12.90 -13.94
CA ARG A 92 -1.52 -12.51 -13.25
C ARG A 92 -1.35 -11.00 -13.21
N GLY A 93 -0.59 -10.50 -12.26
CA GLY A 93 -0.26 -9.08 -12.16
C GLY A 93 1.12 -8.87 -11.57
N VAL A 94 1.78 -7.81 -12.01
CA VAL A 94 3.05 -7.31 -11.46
C VAL A 94 2.83 -5.85 -11.10
N GLY A 95 3.35 -5.43 -9.96
CA GLY A 95 3.31 -4.04 -9.52
C GLY A 95 4.67 -3.58 -9.04
N ILE A 96 5.01 -2.34 -9.33
CA ILE A 96 6.13 -1.63 -8.71
C ILE A 96 5.61 -0.37 -8.05
N SER A 97 6.03 -0.09 -6.82
CA SER A 97 5.63 1.12 -6.12
C SER A 97 6.80 1.73 -5.38
N PHE A 98 6.94 3.04 -5.47
CA PHE A 98 7.82 3.84 -4.66
C PHE A 98 6.97 4.78 -3.79
N THR A 99 7.23 4.83 -2.50
CA THR A 99 6.62 5.78 -1.57
C THR A 99 7.73 6.45 -0.77
N SER A 100 7.65 7.76 -0.60
CA SER A 100 8.55 8.53 0.24
C SER A 100 7.74 9.40 1.19
N GLN A 101 8.23 9.50 2.42
CA GLN A 101 7.69 10.36 3.46
C GLN A 101 8.83 11.21 4.00
N SER A 102 8.60 12.51 4.08
CA SER A 102 9.52 13.48 4.63
C SER A 102 8.83 14.15 5.81
N LEU A 103 9.47 13.98 6.95
CA LEU A 103 9.23 14.68 8.20
C LEU A 103 10.39 15.68 8.42
N PRO A 104 10.24 16.66 9.33
CA PRO A 104 11.23 17.72 9.52
C PRO A 104 12.65 17.23 9.86
N ILE A 105 12.75 16.15 10.64
CA ILE A 105 14.02 15.59 11.14
C ILE A 105 14.31 14.21 10.55
N GLU A 106 13.45 13.72 9.65
CA GLU A 106 13.39 12.31 9.30
C GLU A 106 12.86 12.12 7.89
N SER A 107 13.47 11.20 7.15
CA SER A 107 12.99 10.77 5.84
C SER A 107 12.87 9.26 5.80
N ARG A 108 11.78 8.79 5.23
CA ARG A 108 11.50 7.38 5.01
C ARG A 108 11.18 7.16 3.55
N TRP A 109 11.61 6.04 3.00
CA TRP A 109 11.15 5.61 1.69
C TRP A 109 11.00 4.10 1.61
N LYS A 110 10.15 3.68 0.69
CA LYS A 110 9.83 2.29 0.41
C LYS A 110 9.80 2.09 -1.09
N LEU A 111 10.53 1.09 -1.56
CA LEU A 111 10.42 0.57 -2.92
C LEU A 111 9.91 -0.87 -2.83
N ALA A 112 8.81 -1.17 -3.49
CA ALA A 112 8.20 -2.50 -3.46
C ALA A 112 7.98 -3.04 -4.87
N LEU A 113 8.26 -4.33 -5.03
CA LEU A 113 7.93 -5.13 -6.20
C LEU A 113 6.94 -6.21 -5.77
N SER A 114 5.80 -6.27 -6.46
CA SER A 114 4.70 -7.15 -6.12
C SER A 114 4.34 -8.05 -7.30
N TYR A 115 3.99 -9.29 -7.02
CA TYR A 115 3.48 -10.25 -8.00
C TYR A 115 2.21 -10.90 -7.46
N ALA A 116 1.28 -11.19 -8.35
CA ALA A 116 0.08 -11.94 -8.01
C ALA A 116 -0.38 -12.87 -9.12
N GLN A 117 -1.10 -13.89 -8.71
CA GLN A 117 -1.66 -14.90 -9.58
C GLN A 117 -3.01 -15.38 -9.09
N LYS A 118 -3.93 -15.54 -10.02
CA LYS A 118 -5.16 -16.31 -9.84
C LYS A 118 -4.81 -17.79 -9.83
N ILE A 119 -5.14 -18.45 -8.74
CA ILE A 119 -4.88 -19.89 -8.56
C ILE A 119 -6.12 -20.74 -8.81
N SER A 120 -7.32 -20.19 -8.69
CA SER A 120 -8.55 -20.91 -9.06
C SER A 120 -8.75 -20.96 -10.58
N SER A 121 -9.26 -22.07 -11.08
CA SER A 121 -9.73 -22.20 -12.46
C SER A 121 -10.97 -21.34 -12.73
N ASP A 122 -11.18 -21.00 -14.00
CA ASP A 122 -12.40 -20.37 -14.49
C ASP A 122 -13.37 -21.47 -14.94
N ALA A 123 -14.51 -21.63 -14.27
CA ALA A 123 -15.55 -22.56 -14.70
C ALA A 123 -16.46 -21.96 -15.78
N THR A 124 -16.51 -20.62 -15.89
CA THR A 124 -17.33 -19.92 -16.90
C THR A 124 -16.56 -18.74 -17.51
N ALA A 125 -16.94 -18.35 -18.72
CA ALA A 125 -16.41 -17.14 -19.36
C ALA A 125 -16.67 -15.89 -18.51
N GLN A 126 -17.79 -15.84 -17.79
CA GLN A 126 -18.13 -14.75 -16.89
C GLN A 126 -17.13 -14.63 -15.73
N GLN A 127 -16.73 -15.75 -15.11
CA GLN A 127 -15.70 -15.76 -14.06
C GLN A 127 -14.34 -15.29 -14.57
N ALA A 128 -13.99 -15.64 -15.82
CA ALA A 128 -12.76 -15.19 -16.45
C ALA A 128 -12.77 -13.68 -16.70
N THR A 129 -13.87 -13.15 -17.25
CA THR A 129 -14.06 -11.72 -17.55
C THR A 129 -14.10 -10.87 -16.28
N ASN A 130 -14.84 -11.30 -15.25
CA ASN A 130 -14.99 -10.57 -13.99
C ASN A 130 -13.82 -10.77 -13.01
N ARG A 131 -12.81 -11.58 -13.38
CA ARG A 131 -11.71 -11.96 -12.49
C ARG A 131 -12.21 -12.54 -11.16
N GLU A 132 -13.22 -13.41 -11.20
CA GLU A 132 -13.76 -14.05 -10.00
C GLU A 132 -12.93 -15.28 -9.63
N GLY A 133 -12.49 -15.41 -8.38
CA GLY A 133 -11.71 -16.56 -7.96
C GLY A 133 -10.81 -16.30 -6.77
N LEU A 134 -9.92 -17.25 -6.52
CA LEU A 134 -8.90 -17.17 -5.49
C LEU A 134 -7.58 -16.70 -6.10
N PHE A 135 -6.97 -15.74 -5.42
CA PHE A 135 -5.74 -15.07 -5.81
C PHE A 135 -4.74 -15.15 -4.66
N LEU A 136 -3.47 -15.31 -5.02
CA LEU A 136 -2.34 -15.18 -4.11
C LEU A 136 -1.39 -14.13 -4.65
N GLY A 137 -0.69 -13.46 -3.76
CA GLY A 137 0.36 -12.52 -4.13
C GLY A 137 1.45 -12.43 -3.10
N ALA A 138 2.59 -11.90 -3.54
CA ALA A 138 3.75 -11.64 -2.71
C ALA A 138 4.33 -10.27 -3.06
N THR A 139 4.93 -9.63 -2.07
CA THR A 139 5.63 -8.35 -2.23
C THR A 139 7.00 -8.47 -1.59
N ALA A 140 8.03 -8.15 -2.35
CA ALA A 140 9.36 -7.90 -1.82
C ALA A 140 9.58 -6.38 -1.80
N GLU A 141 10.09 -5.86 -0.69
CA GLU A 141 10.27 -4.43 -0.54
C GLU A 141 11.60 -4.08 0.13
N ILE A 142 12.12 -2.91 -0.21
CA ILE A 142 13.24 -2.27 0.44
C ILE A 142 12.67 -1.07 1.18
N LEU A 143 12.87 -1.09 2.49
CA LEU A 143 12.49 -0.02 3.40
C LEU A 143 13.76 0.74 3.77
N SER A 144 13.66 2.05 3.86
CA SER A 144 14.75 2.89 4.33
C SER A 144 14.24 3.98 5.23
N HIS A 145 15.05 4.26 6.23
CA HIS A 145 14.81 5.25 7.25
C HIS A 145 16.10 6.01 7.48
N SER A 146 16.06 7.33 7.37
CA SER A 146 17.19 8.21 7.70
C SER A 146 16.72 9.44 8.47
N TYR A 147 17.65 10.03 9.20
CA TYR A 147 17.44 11.29 9.93
C TYR A 147 18.24 12.40 9.28
N ASP A 148 17.68 13.60 9.30
CA ASP A 148 18.43 14.81 8.95
C ASP A 148 19.33 15.18 10.12
N VAL A 149 20.63 15.02 9.92
CA VAL A 149 21.69 15.30 10.90
C VAL A 149 22.19 16.74 10.76
N ASN A 150 21.29 17.68 10.50
CA ASN A 150 21.62 19.09 10.52
C ASN A 150 22.13 19.49 11.92
N PRO A 151 23.40 19.94 12.08
CA PRO A 151 23.98 20.27 13.37
C PRO A 151 23.25 21.39 14.11
N ALA A 152 22.45 22.21 13.40
CA ALA A 152 21.61 23.25 14.00
C ALA A 152 20.32 22.71 14.62
N ALA A 153 19.93 21.47 14.31
CA ALA A 153 18.72 20.81 14.81
C ALA A 153 19.03 19.65 15.80
N LEU A 154 20.28 19.19 15.83
CA LEU A 154 20.76 18.22 16.83
C LEU A 154 21.09 18.98 18.14
N ALA A 155 20.56 18.50 19.27
CA ALA A 155 20.93 19.03 20.58
C ALA A 155 22.43 18.83 20.90
N ASP A 156 23.04 17.79 20.30
CA ASP A 156 24.48 17.52 20.35
C ASP A 156 24.98 17.02 18.98
N PRO A 157 25.83 17.78 18.26
CA PRO A 157 26.47 17.35 17.02
C PRO A 157 27.40 16.13 17.15
N GLN A 158 27.79 15.75 18.37
CA GLN A 158 28.62 14.59 18.69
C GLN A 158 27.82 13.39 19.21
N ASP A 159 26.49 13.40 19.10
CA ASP A 159 25.66 12.29 19.59
C ASP A 159 26.15 10.95 19.01
N PRO A 160 26.59 10.00 19.88
CA PRO A 160 27.11 8.71 19.45
C PRO A 160 26.10 7.88 18.64
N LEU A 161 24.80 8.16 18.76
CA LEU A 161 23.76 7.54 17.96
C LEU A 161 23.94 7.78 16.45
N PHE A 162 24.45 8.96 16.07
CA PHE A 162 24.64 9.37 14.67
C PHE A 162 26.10 9.34 14.22
N ALA A 163 27.04 8.97 15.11
CA ALA A 163 28.48 9.00 14.85
C ALA A 163 28.94 8.04 13.72
N SER A 164 28.16 7.01 13.40
CA SER A 164 28.52 6.02 12.38
C SER A 164 27.66 6.07 11.11
N LYS A 165 26.34 6.26 11.24
CA LYS A 165 25.37 6.31 10.13
C LYS A 165 24.16 7.16 10.54
N ASN A 166 23.59 7.88 9.57
CA ASN A 166 22.37 8.66 9.73
C ASN A 166 21.11 7.96 9.15
N GLY A 167 21.24 6.71 8.72
CA GLY A 167 20.13 5.94 8.18
C GLY A 167 20.44 4.47 8.01
N LYS A 168 19.38 3.70 7.75
CA LYS A 168 19.41 2.26 7.56
C LYS A 168 18.37 1.82 6.56
N SER A 169 18.69 0.77 5.83
CA SER A 169 17.76 0.12 4.92
C SER A 169 17.65 -1.36 5.25
N ALA A 170 16.47 -1.93 5.04
CA ALA A 170 16.17 -3.32 5.30
C ALA A 170 15.28 -3.89 4.21
N VAL A 171 15.44 -5.18 3.94
CA VAL A 171 14.59 -5.92 3.01
C VAL A 171 13.44 -6.54 3.79
N ASN A 172 12.26 -6.55 3.18
CA ASN A 172 11.08 -7.16 3.73
C ASN A 172 10.31 -7.99 2.70
N LEU A 173 9.48 -8.89 3.20
CA LEU A 173 8.61 -9.74 2.42
C LEU A 173 7.19 -9.71 3.02
N SER A 174 6.19 -9.65 2.14
CA SER A 174 4.78 -9.74 2.50
C SER A 174 4.07 -10.73 1.59
N LEU A 175 3.03 -11.38 2.10
CA LEU A 175 2.18 -12.33 1.39
C LEU A 175 0.72 -11.92 1.50
N GLY A 176 -0.05 -12.22 0.47
CA GLY A 176 -1.45 -11.86 0.38
C GLY A 176 -2.29 -12.94 -0.27
N ALA A 177 -3.55 -12.99 0.13
CA ALA A 177 -4.58 -13.82 -0.48
C ALA A 177 -5.87 -13.01 -0.65
N ALA A 178 -6.63 -13.31 -1.70
CA ALA A 178 -7.92 -12.69 -1.92
C ALA A 178 -8.88 -13.63 -2.64
N LEU A 179 -10.15 -13.61 -2.24
CA LEU A 179 -11.25 -14.34 -2.86
C LEU A 179 -12.28 -13.35 -3.40
N ARG A 180 -12.38 -13.27 -4.73
CA ARG A 180 -13.37 -12.45 -5.42
C ARG A 180 -14.55 -13.29 -5.90
N LYS A 181 -15.76 -12.83 -5.56
CA LYS A 181 -17.07 -13.32 -6.01
C LYS A 181 -17.86 -12.13 -6.56
N PRO A 182 -18.98 -12.34 -7.28
CA PRO A 182 -19.69 -11.27 -7.99
C PRO A 182 -19.99 -10.00 -7.16
N ASN A 183 -20.33 -10.15 -5.88
CA ASN A 183 -20.66 -9.03 -4.98
C ASN A 183 -19.87 -9.06 -3.66
N LEU A 184 -18.79 -9.84 -3.59
CA LEU A 184 -18.01 -10.04 -2.37
C LEU A 184 -16.53 -10.16 -2.70
N LEU A 185 -15.71 -9.44 -1.98
CA LEU A 185 -14.26 -9.61 -1.94
C LEU A 185 -13.88 -9.89 -0.50
N LEU A 186 -13.25 -11.04 -0.24
CA LEU A 186 -12.56 -11.33 1.01
C LEU A 186 -11.07 -11.25 0.74
N TYR A 187 -10.30 -10.69 1.67
CA TYR A 187 -8.87 -10.57 1.49
C TYR A 187 -8.13 -10.64 2.81
N GLY A 188 -6.86 -10.99 2.72
CA GLY A 188 -5.98 -11.01 3.86
C GLY A 188 -4.52 -11.03 3.45
N GLY A 189 -3.65 -10.66 4.38
CA GLY A 189 -2.21 -10.66 4.16
C GLY A 189 -1.44 -10.73 5.46
N ILE A 190 -0.18 -11.18 5.32
CA ILE A 190 0.83 -11.17 6.37
C ILE A 190 1.97 -10.31 5.85
N TYR A 191 2.31 -9.28 6.61
CA TYR A 191 3.30 -8.28 6.28
C TYR A 191 4.46 -8.36 7.26
N ASN A 192 5.61 -7.81 6.88
CA ASN A 192 6.79 -7.75 7.74
C ASN A 192 7.35 -9.14 8.11
N LEU A 193 7.27 -10.12 7.20
CA LEU A 193 7.69 -11.50 7.45
C LEU A 193 9.15 -11.62 7.87
N LEU A 194 10.01 -10.69 7.40
CA LEU A 194 11.43 -10.69 7.73
C LEU A 194 11.77 -9.85 8.96
N MET A 195 10.76 -9.25 9.60
CA MET A 195 10.91 -8.37 10.77
C MET A 195 12.06 -7.36 10.57
N PRO A 196 12.02 -6.53 9.51
CA PRO A 196 13.12 -5.64 9.16
C PRO A 196 13.43 -4.69 10.32
N ASN A 197 14.69 -4.63 10.73
CA ASN A 197 15.14 -3.72 11.79
C ASN A 197 15.66 -2.41 11.18
N LEU A 198 14.92 -1.33 11.37
CA LEU A 198 15.25 0.00 10.85
C LEU A 198 15.96 0.90 11.89
N ALA A 199 16.16 0.43 13.13
CA ALA A 199 16.88 1.19 14.15
C ALA A 199 18.32 1.52 13.76
N ILE A 200 18.73 2.74 14.09
CA ILE A 200 20.09 3.25 14.05
C ILE A 200 20.77 2.99 15.41
N GLY A 201 22.07 2.69 15.40
CA GLY A 201 22.83 2.37 16.61
C GLY A 201 22.56 0.95 17.11
N GLU A 202 22.70 0.75 18.43
CA GLU A 202 22.56 -0.57 19.08
C GLU A 202 21.11 -0.94 19.41
N GLN A 203 20.16 -0.03 19.20
CA GLN A 203 18.74 -0.31 19.40
C GLN A 203 18.22 -1.34 18.38
N LYS A 204 17.25 -2.13 18.81
CA LYS A 204 16.47 -3.01 17.95
C LYS A 204 15.07 -2.46 17.83
N ASP A 205 14.72 -2.02 16.63
CA ASP A 205 13.37 -1.61 16.27
C ASP A 205 12.96 -2.40 15.02
N ALA A 206 12.64 -3.67 15.27
CA ALA A 206 12.20 -4.59 14.23
C ALA A 206 10.72 -4.36 13.98
N LEU A 207 10.34 -4.07 12.74
CA LEU A 207 8.93 -3.94 12.39
C LEU A 207 8.22 -5.27 12.70
N PRO A 208 7.14 -5.24 13.48
CA PRO A 208 6.44 -6.45 13.86
C PRO A 208 5.74 -7.06 12.66
N ILE A 209 5.60 -8.40 12.66
CA ILE A 209 4.72 -9.10 11.73
C ILE A 209 3.31 -8.55 11.91
N ALA A 210 2.72 -8.06 10.82
CA ALA A 210 1.36 -7.54 10.81
C ALA A 210 0.45 -8.48 10.02
N ILE A 211 -0.76 -8.74 10.54
CA ILE A 211 -1.78 -9.53 9.85
C ILE A 211 -2.94 -8.60 9.55
N GLN A 212 -3.40 -8.59 8.30
CA GLN A 212 -4.58 -7.86 7.88
C GLN A 212 -5.60 -8.83 7.30
N LEU A 213 -6.87 -8.61 7.65
CA LEU A 213 -8.01 -9.28 7.06
C LEU A 213 -9.06 -8.22 6.74
N GLY A 214 -9.80 -8.44 5.66
CA GLY A 214 -10.91 -7.55 5.30
C GLY A 214 -11.90 -8.19 4.37
N ALA A 215 -13.07 -7.55 4.29
CA ALA A 215 -14.18 -7.98 3.46
C ALA A 215 -14.89 -6.75 2.89
N VAL A 216 -15.27 -6.85 1.62
CA VAL A 216 -16.01 -5.83 0.89
C VAL A 216 -17.22 -6.49 0.25
N LYS A 217 -18.42 -5.99 0.55
CA LYS A 217 -19.67 -6.46 -0.04
C LYS A 217 -20.31 -5.33 -0.85
N ARG A 218 -20.55 -5.56 -2.14
CA ARG A 218 -21.31 -4.64 -2.99
C ARG A 218 -22.80 -4.85 -2.70
N VAL A 219 -23.44 -3.85 -2.10
CA VAL A 219 -24.89 -3.86 -1.88
C VAL A 219 -25.54 -3.22 -3.11
N LYS A 220 -26.49 -3.91 -3.75
CA LYS A 220 -27.26 -3.33 -4.86
C LYS A 220 -27.97 -2.07 -4.34
N LYS A 221 -27.83 -0.95 -5.05
CA LYS A 221 -28.65 0.23 -4.82
C LYS A 221 -30.10 -0.14 -5.13
N PHE A 222 -31.01 0.11 -4.19
CA PHE A 222 -32.42 0.31 -4.52
C PHE A 222 -32.48 1.63 -5.29
N LEU A 223 -32.91 1.57 -6.56
CA LEU A 223 -33.37 2.76 -7.26
C LEU A 223 -34.65 3.20 -6.53
N VAL A 224 -34.59 4.34 -5.86
CA VAL A 224 -35.77 5.13 -5.47
C VAL A 224 -35.87 6.27 -6.45
#